data_AF-A0A967MII8-F1
#
_entry.id   AF-A0A967MII8-F1
#
_cell.length_a   1.000
_cell.length_b   1.000
_cell.length_c   1.000
_cell.angle_alpha   90.00
_cell.angle_beta   90.00
_cell.angle_gamma   90.00
#
_symmetry.space_group_name_H-M   'P 1'
#
loop_
_entity.id
_entity.type
_entity.pdbx_description
1 polymer ?
#
loop_
_entity_poly.entity_id
_entity_poly.type
_entity_poly.pdbx_seq_one_letter_code
_entity_poly.pdbx_strand_id
1 'polypeptide(L)'
;IGDACLILDGDGDGWDDRLGVSGGGCAAGGPGDGGGLALLLLLALFGIRRRGVAIALVVALGWPVAADAQAPAVERQDFSVERFRLATDRGGILDVEWAAVPGHLQAQAALWIGYADDPLVLYRRDPDGNRERVAPLVDHRTTGSAVFALPLFDIISVGFELPVVLHQSRPSLGLDEGLRLPAGNLRSAGFGDLRLVTKVQLLQAQRHGIDLAVMPV
;
A
#
# COMPACT_ATOMS: atom_id res chain seq x y z
N ILE A 1 10.44 4.65 50.43
CA ILE A 1 9.29 4.93 49.54
C ILE A 1 9.86 5.61 48.31
N GLY A 2 10.52 4.82 47.47
CA GLY A 2 11.46 5.28 46.45
C GLY A 2 10.96 4.96 45.04
N ASP A 3 11.08 5.98 44.21
CA ASP A 3 11.10 6.07 42.76
C ASP A 3 9.95 5.49 41.92
N ALA A 4 9.22 6.47 41.36
CA ALA A 4 8.35 6.36 40.22
C ALA A 4 9.10 5.82 38.99
N CYS A 5 8.41 4.97 38.23
CA CYS A 5 8.56 4.80 36.78
C CYS A 5 9.99 5.00 36.25
N LEU A 6 10.87 4.00 36.45
CA LEU A 6 12.03 3.82 35.58
C LEU A 6 11.49 3.44 34.19
N ILE A 7 11.14 4.45 33.39
CA ILE A 7 11.09 4.29 31.94
C ILE A 7 12.54 3.92 31.57
N LEU A 8 12.76 2.71 31.05
CA LEU A 8 14.06 2.32 30.52
C LEU A 8 14.22 3.00 29.16
N ASP A 9 14.45 4.30 29.23
CA ASP A 9 14.68 5.22 28.13
C ASP A 9 16.16 5.62 28.19
N GLY A 10 17.01 4.85 27.50
CA GLY A 10 18.45 5.00 27.49
C GLY A 10 18.94 6.14 26.60
N ASP A 11 18.12 6.62 25.65
CA ASP A 11 18.46 7.69 24.71
C ASP A 11 17.68 9.01 24.95
N GLY A 12 16.73 9.01 25.87
CA GLY A 12 15.96 10.17 26.31
C GLY A 12 14.86 10.60 25.33
N ASP A 13 14.43 9.73 24.44
CA ASP A 13 13.44 10.02 23.41
C ASP A 13 11.97 9.91 23.90
N GLY A 14 11.79 9.49 25.16
CA GLY A 14 10.50 9.32 25.81
C GLY A 14 9.84 7.96 25.56
N TRP A 15 10.55 7.00 24.96
CA TRP A 15 10.09 5.64 24.70
C TRP A 15 10.83 4.61 25.57
N ASP A 16 10.19 3.46 25.85
CA ASP A 16 10.87 2.33 26.50
C ASP A 16 11.65 1.55 25.43
N ASP A 17 12.98 1.50 25.55
CA ASP A 17 13.92 0.84 24.62
C ASP A 17 13.62 -0.65 24.41
N ARG A 18 12.81 -1.24 25.28
CA ARG A 18 12.39 -2.65 25.19
C ARG A 18 11.15 -2.86 24.34
N LEU A 19 10.52 -1.80 23.86
CA LEU A 19 9.39 -1.90 22.94
C LEU A 19 9.88 -2.19 21.52
N GLY A 20 9.23 -3.15 20.88
CA GLY A 20 9.46 -3.48 19.49
C GLY A 20 8.14 -3.66 18.77
N VAL A 21 8.11 -3.29 17.50
CA VAL A 21 6.96 -3.54 16.63
C VAL A 21 7.23 -4.80 15.82
N SER A 22 6.25 -5.68 15.71
CA SER A 22 6.30 -6.86 14.84
C SER A 22 5.02 -6.96 14.04
N GLY A 23 5.19 -7.25 12.75
CA GLY A 23 4.15 -7.12 11.74
C GLY A 23 4.55 -6.08 10.70
N GLY A 24 3.63 -5.79 9.77
CA GLY A 24 3.89 -4.86 8.69
C GLY A 24 4.49 -5.48 7.41
N GLY A 25 4.34 -4.77 6.31
CA GLY A 25 4.98 -5.00 5.01
C GLY A 25 5.86 -3.80 4.62
N CYS A 26 6.73 -3.99 3.63
CA CYS A 26 7.54 -2.89 3.09
C CYS A 26 6.67 -2.03 2.16
N ALA A 27 6.39 -0.79 2.56
CA ALA A 27 5.98 0.26 1.63
C ALA A 27 7.24 0.96 1.11
N ALA A 28 7.41 0.97 -0.21
CA ALA A 28 8.34 1.86 -0.88
C ALA A 28 7.47 2.84 -1.68
N GLY A 29 7.04 3.92 -1.04
CA GLY A 29 6.23 4.96 -1.65
C GLY A 29 6.16 6.14 -0.68
N GLY A 30 6.81 7.25 -1.06
CA GLY A 30 6.71 8.49 -0.29
C GLY A 30 5.36 9.17 -0.53
N PRO A 31 4.99 10.17 0.29
CA PRO A 31 3.72 10.88 0.19
C PRO A 31 3.64 11.60 -1.15
N GLY A 32 3.03 10.96 -2.13
CA GLY A 32 2.61 11.57 -3.38
C GLY A 32 1.09 11.69 -3.35
N ASP A 33 0.57 12.91 -3.49
CA ASP A 33 -0.85 13.18 -3.75
C ASP A 33 -1.27 12.62 -5.14
N GLY A 34 -1.24 11.30 -5.29
CA GLY A 34 -1.54 10.58 -6.54
C GLY A 34 -3.04 10.45 -6.82
N GLY A 35 -3.90 10.87 -5.89
CA GLY A 35 -5.35 10.78 -6.01
C GLY A 35 -5.91 11.53 -7.22
N GLY A 36 -5.27 12.65 -7.62
CA GLY A 36 -5.64 13.41 -8.81
C GLY A 36 -5.32 12.66 -10.11
N LEU A 37 -4.21 11.95 -10.18
CA LEU A 37 -3.77 11.22 -11.37
C LEU A 37 -4.60 9.94 -11.59
N ALA A 38 -4.98 9.25 -10.53
CA ALA A 38 -5.85 8.06 -10.60
C ALA A 38 -7.25 8.40 -11.14
N LEU A 39 -7.84 9.53 -10.70
CA LEU A 39 -9.15 9.98 -11.19
C LEU A 39 -9.10 10.40 -12.66
N LEU A 40 -8.01 11.06 -13.09
CA LEU A 40 -7.81 11.43 -14.50
C LEU A 40 -7.62 10.21 -15.41
N LEU A 41 -6.91 9.18 -14.95
CA LEU A 41 -6.75 7.92 -15.69
C LEU A 41 -8.07 7.14 -15.81
N LEU A 42 -8.87 7.09 -14.75
CA LEU A 42 -10.20 6.45 -14.79
C LEU A 42 -11.16 7.18 -15.75
N LEU A 43 -11.15 8.51 -15.74
CA LEU A 43 -11.93 9.32 -16.69
C LEU A 43 -11.42 9.16 -18.13
N ALA A 44 -10.11 9.08 -18.34
CA ALA A 44 -9.54 8.82 -19.66
C ALA A 44 -9.93 7.42 -20.18
N LEU A 45 -9.88 6.38 -19.36
CA LEU A 45 -10.29 5.03 -19.73
C LEU A 45 -11.81 4.94 -20.03
N PHE A 46 -12.64 5.68 -19.29
CA PHE A 46 -14.07 5.80 -19.58
C PHE A 46 -14.35 6.59 -20.87
N GLY A 47 -13.56 7.63 -21.14
CA GLY A 47 -13.63 8.43 -22.37
C GLY A 47 -13.19 7.64 -23.61
N ILE A 48 -12.15 6.81 -23.49
CA ILE A 48 -11.62 6.00 -24.60
C ILE A 48 -12.60 4.88 -25.01
N ARG A 49 -13.43 4.36 -24.08
CA ARG A 49 -14.47 3.36 -24.41
C ARG A 49 -15.64 3.93 -25.21
N ARG A 50 -15.86 5.24 -25.18
CA ARG A 50 -16.96 5.90 -25.88
C ARG A 50 -16.41 6.58 -27.13
N ARG A 51 -16.12 5.78 -28.17
CA ARG A 51 -15.69 6.29 -29.47
C ARG A 51 -16.77 7.19 -30.06
N GLY A 52 -16.53 8.49 -30.00
CA GLY A 52 -17.25 9.51 -30.76
C GLY A 52 -17.49 10.77 -29.93
N VAL A 53 -16.74 11.83 -30.24
CA VAL A 53 -16.87 13.21 -29.69
C VAL A 53 -16.29 13.35 -28.26
N ALA A 54 -15.35 14.22 -27.91
CA ALA A 54 -14.64 15.33 -28.54
C ALA A 54 -13.34 15.55 -27.73
N ILE A 55 -12.20 15.77 -28.40
CA ILE A 55 -11.47 17.05 -28.47
C ILE A 55 -10.98 17.58 -27.11
N ALA A 56 -9.67 17.76 -27.06
CA ALA A 56 -8.87 18.38 -26.02
C ALA A 56 -9.47 19.64 -25.40
N LEU A 57 -9.31 19.76 -24.08
CA LEU A 57 -9.26 21.05 -23.40
C LEU A 57 -8.10 21.03 -22.39
N VAL A 58 -6.89 21.23 -22.92
CA VAL A 58 -5.80 21.83 -22.14
C VAL A 58 -6.19 23.29 -21.97
N VAL A 59 -6.82 23.62 -20.85
CA VAL A 59 -6.92 25.00 -20.37
C VAL A 59 -6.18 25.06 -19.06
N ALA A 60 -4.97 25.60 -19.15
CA ALA A 60 -4.26 26.19 -18.05
C ALA A 60 -5.10 27.35 -17.49
N LEU A 61 -5.73 27.16 -16.33
CA LEU A 61 -6.22 28.25 -15.51
C LEU A 61 -5.91 27.94 -14.04
N GLY A 62 -4.88 28.65 -13.56
CA GLY A 62 -4.57 29.01 -12.18
C GLY A 62 -5.01 28.05 -11.08
N TRP A 63 -4.07 27.23 -10.60
CA TRP A 63 -4.16 26.78 -9.21
C TRP A 63 -3.82 27.97 -8.30
N PRO A 64 -4.73 28.43 -7.42
CA PRO A 64 -4.27 29.08 -6.21
C PRO A 64 -3.44 28.04 -5.45
N VAL A 65 -2.17 28.37 -5.17
CA VAL A 65 -1.42 27.66 -4.14
C VAL A 65 -2.17 27.95 -2.85
N ALA A 66 -3.06 27.03 -2.45
CA ALA A 66 -3.61 27.05 -1.11
C ALA A 66 -2.41 26.87 -0.19
N ALA A 67 -2.09 27.94 0.54
CA ALA A 67 -1.16 27.88 1.64
C ALA A 67 -1.72 26.86 2.65
N ASP A 68 -1.06 25.72 2.80
CA ASP A 68 -1.31 24.75 3.86
C ASP A 68 -0.93 25.38 5.22
N ALA A 69 -1.81 26.25 5.73
CA ALA A 69 -1.75 26.74 7.09
C ALA A 69 -2.57 25.78 7.97
N GLN A 70 -1.85 24.98 8.75
CA GLN A 70 -2.36 24.16 9.86
C GLN A 70 -3.17 22.91 9.45
N ALA A 71 -2.55 22.00 8.70
CA ALA A 71 -2.95 20.60 8.81
C ALA A 71 -2.55 20.10 10.23
N PRO A 72 -3.46 19.46 11.00
CA PRO A 72 -3.07 18.78 12.22
C PRO A 72 -1.94 17.80 11.91
N ALA A 73 -1.06 17.55 12.88
CA ALA A 73 -0.02 16.53 12.77
C ALA A 73 -0.66 15.15 12.58
N VAL A 74 -1.04 14.85 11.33
CA VAL A 74 -1.46 13.53 10.90
C VAL A 74 -0.20 12.70 10.91
N GLU A 75 -0.18 11.69 11.77
CA GLU A 75 0.87 10.68 11.83
C GLU A 75 1.15 10.19 10.39
N ARG A 76 2.42 10.18 9.99
CA ARG A 76 2.81 9.73 8.65
C ARG A 76 2.65 8.20 8.60
N GLN A 77 1.48 7.75 8.16
CA GLN A 77 1.06 6.34 8.17
C GLN A 77 1.50 5.60 6.90
N ASP A 78 2.73 5.85 6.44
CA ASP A 78 3.26 5.28 5.19
C ASP A 78 3.72 3.81 5.38
N PHE A 79 3.29 3.14 6.45
CA PHE A 79 3.57 1.72 6.69
C PHE A 79 2.48 0.86 6.06
N SER A 80 2.80 0.25 4.92
CA SER A 80 1.96 -0.80 4.35
C SER A 80 1.95 -1.97 5.32
N VAL A 81 0.79 -2.32 5.88
CA VAL A 81 0.71 -3.49 6.77
C VAL A 81 0.44 -4.78 5.97
N GLU A 82 0.03 -4.62 4.71
CA GLU A 82 -0.26 -5.72 3.81
C GLU A 82 1.02 -6.33 3.23
N ARG A 83 1.13 -7.64 3.41
CA ARG A 83 2.22 -8.47 2.86
C ARG A 83 1.80 -9.21 1.60
N PHE A 84 0.50 -9.52 1.48
CA PHE A 84 -0.01 -10.18 0.30
C PHE A 84 -0.19 -9.18 -0.84
N ARG A 85 0.28 -9.57 -2.02
CA ARG A 85 0.04 -8.86 -3.27
C ARG A 85 -0.43 -9.88 -4.28
N LEU A 86 -1.43 -9.51 -5.06
CA LEU A 86 -1.90 -10.37 -6.14
C LEU A 86 -1.12 -10.04 -7.41
N ALA A 87 -0.78 -11.06 -8.19
CA ALA A 87 -0.19 -10.93 -9.50
C ALA A 87 -1.10 -10.09 -10.41
N THR A 88 -0.47 -9.35 -11.30
CA THR A 88 -1.12 -8.39 -12.19
C THR A 88 -1.78 -9.08 -13.40
N ASP A 89 -1.41 -10.34 -13.65
CA ASP A 89 -1.88 -11.14 -14.76
C ASP A 89 -2.63 -12.41 -14.29
N ARG A 90 -3.51 -12.94 -15.15
CA ARG A 90 -4.35 -14.12 -14.85
C ARG A 90 -3.56 -15.43 -14.70
N GLY A 91 -2.38 -15.54 -15.29
CA GLY A 91 -1.53 -16.72 -15.20
C GLY A 91 -0.70 -16.75 -13.92
N GLY A 92 -0.59 -15.62 -13.24
CA GLY A 92 0.15 -15.49 -11.99
C GLY A 92 -0.48 -16.29 -10.87
N ILE A 93 0.35 -16.69 -9.91
CA ILE A 93 -0.06 -17.45 -8.73
C ILE A 93 0.35 -16.64 -7.51
N LEU A 94 -0.65 -16.17 -6.75
CA LEU A 94 -0.43 -15.31 -5.57
C LEU A 94 0.30 -14.04 -5.98
N ASP A 95 1.51 -13.78 -5.47
CA ASP A 95 2.36 -12.62 -5.78
C ASP A 95 3.34 -12.89 -6.93
N VAL A 96 3.36 -14.11 -7.48
CA VAL A 96 4.26 -14.52 -8.55
C VAL A 96 3.62 -14.26 -9.91
N GLU A 97 4.26 -13.38 -10.66
CA GLU A 97 3.86 -13.00 -12.01
C GLU A 97 4.16 -14.12 -13.03
N TRP A 98 3.26 -14.31 -13.99
CA TRP A 98 3.49 -15.25 -15.09
C TRP A 98 4.47 -14.67 -16.12
N ALA A 99 5.26 -15.52 -16.76
CA ALA A 99 6.25 -15.09 -17.73
C ALA A 99 5.65 -14.74 -19.11
N ALA A 100 4.49 -15.30 -19.47
CA ALA A 100 3.86 -14.99 -20.75
C ALA A 100 3.10 -13.66 -20.72
N VAL A 101 3.19 -12.89 -21.81
CA VAL A 101 2.32 -11.74 -22.04
C VAL A 101 1.10 -12.21 -22.85
N PRO A 102 -0.14 -11.98 -22.36
CA PRO A 102 -1.34 -12.36 -23.10
C PRO A 102 -1.46 -11.58 -24.41
N GLY A 103 -2.37 -12.03 -25.30
CA GLY A 103 -2.46 -11.47 -26.64
C GLY A 103 -2.81 -9.97 -26.68
N HIS A 104 -2.57 -9.34 -27.83
CA HIS A 104 -2.67 -7.90 -28.03
C HIS A 104 -4.04 -7.36 -27.62
N LEU A 105 -4.05 -6.35 -26.75
CA LEU A 105 -5.25 -5.71 -26.21
C LEU A 105 -6.18 -6.64 -25.41
N GLN A 106 -5.68 -7.78 -24.94
CA GLN A 106 -6.39 -8.61 -23.97
C GLN A 106 -6.27 -7.99 -22.58
N ALA A 107 -7.01 -6.90 -22.37
CA ALA A 107 -7.07 -6.20 -21.10
C ALA A 107 -7.55 -7.14 -19.99
N GLN A 108 -6.93 -7.03 -18.82
CA GLN A 108 -7.24 -7.80 -17.64
C GLN A 108 -7.46 -6.85 -16.47
N ALA A 109 -8.38 -7.21 -15.60
CA ALA A 109 -8.63 -6.50 -14.37
C ALA A 109 -8.95 -7.50 -13.27
N ALA A 110 -8.51 -7.21 -12.05
CA ALA A 110 -8.84 -7.98 -10.87
C ALA A 110 -9.17 -7.03 -9.71
N LEU A 111 -10.08 -7.48 -8.87
CA LEU A 111 -10.36 -6.86 -7.58
C LEU A 111 -10.12 -7.94 -6.53
N TRP A 112 -9.37 -7.60 -5.49
CA TRP A 112 -9.23 -8.48 -4.33
C TRP A 112 -9.51 -7.70 -3.05
N ILE A 113 -9.98 -8.40 -2.04
CA ILE A 113 -10.29 -7.86 -0.72
C ILE A 113 -9.57 -8.73 0.31
N GLY A 114 -8.87 -8.08 1.23
CA GLY A 114 -8.19 -8.71 2.34
C GLY A 114 -8.81 -8.30 3.67
N TYR A 115 -8.71 -9.20 4.63
CA TYR A 115 -8.98 -8.91 6.03
C TYR A 115 -7.81 -9.41 6.85
N ALA A 116 -7.31 -8.58 7.76
CA ALA A 116 -6.25 -8.92 8.66
C ALA A 116 -6.62 -8.55 10.09
N ASP A 117 -6.28 -9.45 11.01
CA ASP A 117 -6.50 -9.33 12.44
C ASP A 117 -5.14 -9.22 13.14
N ASP A 118 -4.99 -8.22 13.99
CA ASP A 118 -3.74 -7.83 14.65
C ASP A 118 -2.52 -7.72 13.69
N PRO A 119 -2.63 -7.02 12.53
CA PRO A 119 -1.59 -7.09 11.51
C PRO A 119 -0.31 -6.32 11.90
N LEU A 120 -0.40 -5.46 12.91
CA LEU A 120 0.74 -4.75 13.49
C LEU A 120 0.62 -4.71 15.01
N VAL A 121 1.57 -5.35 15.71
CA VAL A 121 1.50 -5.56 17.16
C VAL A 121 2.76 -5.03 17.83
N LEU A 122 2.56 -4.42 18.99
CA LEU A 122 3.61 -3.99 19.90
C LEU A 122 3.97 -5.13 20.86
N TYR A 123 5.26 -5.35 21.01
CA TYR A 123 5.83 -6.32 21.94
C TYR A 123 6.80 -5.62 22.88
N ARG A 124 6.90 -6.12 24.10
CA ARG A 124 7.94 -5.76 25.07
C ARG A 124 8.93 -6.90 25.17
N ARG A 125 10.23 -6.58 25.19
CA ARG A 125 11.28 -7.56 25.45
C ARG A 125 11.64 -7.55 26.93
N ASP A 126 11.60 -8.71 27.55
CA ASP A 126 12.08 -8.91 28.93
C ASP A 126 13.63 -8.90 28.95
N PRO A 127 14.31 -8.49 30.05
CA PRO A 127 15.73 -8.75 30.30
C PRO A 127 16.26 -10.14 29.90
N ASP A 128 15.44 -11.19 30.02
CA ASP A 128 15.79 -12.56 29.62
C ASP A 128 15.69 -12.81 28.09
N GLY A 129 15.33 -11.79 27.31
CA GLY A 129 15.22 -11.83 25.85
C GLY A 129 13.86 -12.31 25.31
N ASN A 130 12.93 -12.67 26.19
CA ASN A 130 11.59 -13.12 25.82
C ASN A 130 10.74 -11.95 25.28
N ARG A 131 9.88 -12.22 24.29
CA ARG A 131 8.96 -11.23 23.72
C ARG A 131 7.55 -11.46 24.25
N GLU A 132 7.02 -10.48 24.96
CA GLU A 132 5.63 -10.46 25.44
C GLU A 132 4.79 -9.55 24.55
N ARG A 133 3.61 -10.02 24.14
CA ARG A 133 2.66 -9.20 23.36
C ARG A 133 1.98 -8.21 24.29
N VAL A 134 2.11 -6.92 23.98
CA VAL A 134 1.51 -5.84 24.75
C VAL A 134 0.14 -5.52 24.18
N ALA A 135 0.10 -4.95 22.97
CA ALA A 135 -1.15 -4.51 22.35
C ALA A 135 -1.03 -4.42 20.82
N PRO A 136 -2.13 -4.55 20.06
CA PRO A 136 -2.13 -4.26 18.65
C PRO A 136 -2.10 -2.74 18.38
N LEU A 137 -1.21 -2.31 17.48
CA LEU A 137 -1.20 -0.94 16.95
C LEU A 137 -2.29 -0.76 15.89
N VAL A 138 -2.55 -1.83 15.14
CA VAL A 138 -3.70 -1.99 14.24
C VAL A 138 -4.40 -3.26 14.67
N ASP A 139 -5.69 -3.16 14.97
CA ASP A 139 -6.53 -4.24 15.48
C ASP A 139 -7.18 -4.99 14.32
N HIS A 140 -8.10 -4.33 13.61
CA HIS A 140 -8.72 -4.89 12.42
C HIS A 140 -8.41 -4.03 11.20
N ARG A 141 -8.12 -4.66 10.07
CA ARG A 141 -7.91 -3.96 8.81
C ARG A 141 -8.53 -4.71 7.64
N THR A 142 -9.41 -4.02 6.91
CA THR A 142 -9.99 -4.48 5.66
C THR A 142 -9.37 -3.67 4.51
N THR A 143 -8.73 -4.37 3.60
CA THR A 143 -8.09 -3.78 2.41
C THR A 143 -8.75 -4.28 1.15
N GLY A 144 -8.60 -3.50 0.09
CA GLY A 144 -8.90 -3.92 -1.26
C GLY A 144 -7.79 -3.48 -2.20
N SER A 145 -7.71 -4.10 -3.36
CA SER A 145 -6.83 -3.64 -4.43
C SER A 145 -7.52 -3.75 -5.76
N ALA A 146 -7.29 -2.73 -6.60
CA ALA A 146 -7.72 -2.71 -7.98
C ALA A 146 -6.51 -2.88 -8.89
N VAL A 147 -6.52 -3.98 -9.64
CA VAL A 147 -5.44 -4.36 -10.54
C VAL A 147 -5.95 -4.23 -11.97
N PHE A 148 -5.14 -3.65 -12.85
CA PHE A 148 -5.41 -3.59 -14.28
C PHE A 148 -4.14 -3.87 -15.07
N ALA A 149 -4.24 -4.60 -16.17
CA ALA A 149 -3.13 -4.87 -17.08
C ALA A 149 -3.58 -4.79 -18.54
N LEU A 150 -2.76 -4.18 -19.39
CA LEU A 150 -2.98 -4.08 -20.81
C LEU A 150 -1.76 -4.58 -21.60
N PRO A 151 -1.88 -5.75 -22.25
CA PRO A 151 -0.88 -6.23 -23.18
C PRO A 151 -0.89 -5.44 -24.50
N LEU A 152 0.30 -5.10 -24.98
CA LEU A 152 0.60 -4.35 -26.20
C LEU A 152 1.56 -5.18 -27.07
N PHE A 153 1.24 -5.27 -28.36
CA PHE A 153 2.03 -5.95 -29.40
C PHE A 153 2.52 -7.38 -29.07
N ASP A 154 1.82 -8.12 -28.20
CA ASP A 154 2.20 -9.48 -27.76
C ASP A 154 3.61 -9.57 -27.12
N ILE A 155 4.17 -8.44 -26.68
CA ILE A 155 5.54 -8.35 -26.17
C ILE A 155 5.65 -7.53 -24.89
N ILE A 156 4.83 -6.50 -24.72
CA ILE A 156 4.87 -5.64 -23.54
C ILE A 156 3.52 -5.73 -22.84
N SER A 157 3.51 -5.83 -21.51
CA SER A 157 2.32 -5.61 -20.70
C SER A 157 2.58 -4.44 -19.75
N VAL A 158 1.65 -3.50 -19.74
CA VAL A 158 1.65 -2.39 -18.78
C VAL A 158 0.45 -2.58 -17.87
N GLY A 159 0.69 -2.67 -16.57
CA GLY A 159 -0.35 -2.76 -15.57
C GLY A 159 -0.11 -1.82 -14.41
N PHE A 160 -1.15 -1.64 -13.62
CA PHE A 160 -1.07 -0.92 -12.37
C PHE A 160 -1.89 -1.63 -11.29
N GLU A 161 -1.50 -1.39 -10.05
CA GLU A 161 -2.20 -1.84 -8.85
C GLU A 161 -2.48 -0.62 -7.97
N LEU A 162 -3.74 -0.41 -7.61
CA LEU A 162 -4.18 0.64 -6.70
C LEU A 162 -4.74 0.01 -5.42
N PRO A 163 -3.96 -0.03 -4.33
CA PRO A 163 -4.43 -0.50 -3.04
C PRO A 163 -5.30 0.54 -2.34
N VAL A 164 -6.30 0.08 -1.60
CA VAL A 164 -7.25 0.89 -0.84
C VAL A 164 -7.45 0.27 0.54
N VAL A 165 -7.37 1.08 1.58
CA VAL A 165 -7.82 0.74 2.93
C VAL A 165 -9.28 1.10 3.04
N LEU A 166 -10.14 0.08 3.16
CA LEU A 166 -11.59 0.24 3.27
C LEU A 166 -11.99 0.56 4.71
N HIS A 167 -11.38 -0.14 5.65
CA HIS A 167 -11.61 0.04 7.08
C HIS A 167 -10.35 -0.32 7.86
N GLN A 168 -10.01 0.46 8.88
CA GLN A 168 -9.05 0.06 9.90
C GLN A 168 -9.40 0.64 11.27
N SER A 169 -9.11 -0.15 12.32
CA SER A 169 -9.31 0.22 13.73
C SER A 169 -8.01 0.07 14.52
N ARG A 170 -7.93 0.84 15.62
CA ARG A 170 -6.97 0.66 16.69
C ARG A 170 -7.73 0.48 18.00
N PRO A 171 -7.23 -0.33 18.95
CA PRO A 171 -7.81 -0.34 20.28
C PRO A 171 -7.51 0.99 20.96
N SER A 172 -8.37 1.43 21.88
CA SER A 172 -8.02 2.51 22.79
C SER A 172 -6.90 2.01 23.69
N LEU A 173 -5.66 2.40 23.40
CA LEU A 173 -4.50 2.07 24.21
C LEU A 173 -4.66 2.87 25.52
N GLY A 174 -5.30 2.21 26.48
CA GLY A 174 -5.71 2.79 27.74
C GLY A 174 -4.48 3.14 28.58
N LEU A 175 -4.63 4.20 29.36
CA LEU A 175 -3.67 4.72 30.34
C LEU A 175 -3.29 3.70 31.44
N ASP A 176 -3.82 2.48 31.40
CA ASP A 176 -3.66 1.44 32.41
C ASP A 176 -2.36 0.61 32.25
N GLU A 177 -1.72 0.61 31.07
CA GLU A 177 -0.44 -0.11 30.85
C GLU A 177 0.81 0.78 30.90
N GLY A 178 0.67 2.05 31.33
CA GLY A 178 1.79 3.00 31.41
C GLY A 178 2.35 3.44 30.05
N LEU A 179 1.72 3.03 28.96
CA LEU A 179 2.18 3.26 27.59
C LEU A 179 1.59 4.57 27.05
N ARG A 180 2.32 5.68 27.21
CA ARG A 180 1.94 6.98 26.62
C ARG A 180 2.40 7.05 25.17
N LEU A 181 1.69 6.38 24.27
CA LEU A 181 1.87 6.62 22.84
C LEU A 181 1.24 7.99 22.50
N PRO A 182 1.98 8.98 21.96
CA PRO A 182 1.41 10.10 21.20
C PRO A 182 0.82 9.57 19.89
N ALA A 183 -0.19 8.73 20.03
CA ALA A 183 -0.88 8.07 18.95
C ALA A 183 -1.94 9.05 18.41
N GLY A 184 -1.68 9.59 17.22
CA GLY A 184 -2.68 10.40 16.51
C GLY A 184 -3.93 9.57 16.17
N ASN A 185 -4.98 10.25 15.69
CA ASN A 185 -6.15 9.56 15.16
C ASN A 185 -5.73 8.68 13.97
N LEU A 186 -5.98 7.37 14.05
CA LEU A 186 -5.80 6.45 12.92
C LEU A 186 -6.84 6.78 11.85
N ARG A 187 -6.39 7.05 10.62
CA ARG A 187 -7.32 7.25 9.50
C ARG A 187 -8.06 5.95 9.24
N SER A 188 -9.39 5.93 9.30
CA SER A 188 -10.16 4.68 9.17
C SER A 188 -10.23 4.14 7.73
N ALA A 189 -9.91 4.95 6.73
CA ALA A 189 -9.90 4.57 5.31
C ALA A 189 -8.94 5.48 4.52
N GLY A 190 -8.47 5.00 3.36
CA GLY A 190 -7.56 5.77 2.49
C GLY A 190 -7.09 5.00 1.26
N PHE A 191 -6.48 5.70 0.32
CA PHE A 191 -5.76 5.08 -0.81
C PHE A 191 -4.32 4.83 -0.40
N GLY A 192 -3.76 3.69 -0.80
CA GLY A 192 -2.32 3.46 -0.72
C GLY A 192 -1.61 3.91 -2.00
N ASP A 193 -0.34 3.54 -2.11
CA ASP A 193 0.50 3.95 -3.22
C ASP A 193 0.14 3.21 -4.52
N LEU A 194 -0.03 3.97 -5.61
CA LEU A 194 -0.21 3.40 -6.93
C LEU A 194 1.09 2.73 -7.37
N ARG A 195 1.02 1.44 -7.70
CA ARG A 195 2.14 0.68 -8.22
C ARG A 195 2.01 0.49 -9.71
N LEU A 196 3.05 0.84 -10.46
CA LEU A 196 3.15 0.53 -11.88
C LEU A 196 3.93 -0.78 -12.06
N VAL A 197 3.42 -1.66 -12.90
CA VAL A 197 4.05 -2.93 -13.24
C VAL A 197 4.22 -2.99 -14.74
N THR A 198 5.46 -3.19 -15.18
CA THR A 198 5.74 -3.37 -16.60
C THR A 198 6.42 -4.73 -16.81
N LYS A 199 6.08 -5.38 -17.91
CA LYS A 199 6.57 -6.71 -18.25
C LYS A 199 6.93 -6.72 -19.73
N VAL A 200 8.12 -7.21 -20.05
CA VAL A 200 8.61 -7.35 -21.42
C VAL A 200 8.93 -8.82 -21.66
N GLN A 201 8.19 -9.44 -22.57
CA GLN A 201 8.39 -10.83 -22.96
C GLN A 201 9.59 -10.95 -23.89
N LEU A 202 10.55 -11.80 -23.51
CA LEU A 202 11.73 -12.13 -24.30
C LEU A 202 11.53 -13.41 -25.10
N LEU A 203 10.95 -14.44 -24.47
CA LEU A 203 10.68 -15.73 -25.10
C LEU A 203 9.20 -16.12 -24.94
N GLN A 204 8.67 -16.70 -26.01
CA GLN A 204 7.31 -17.24 -26.08
C GLN A 204 7.37 -18.76 -26.23
N ALA A 205 6.61 -19.48 -25.40
CA ALA A 205 6.58 -20.94 -25.37
C ALA A 205 6.15 -21.55 -26.71
N GLN A 206 5.27 -20.89 -27.47
CA GLN A 206 4.83 -21.38 -28.78
C GLN A 206 5.97 -21.45 -29.81
N ARG A 207 7.02 -20.63 -29.64
CA ARG A 207 8.18 -20.59 -30.55
C ARG A 207 9.41 -21.27 -29.96
N HIS A 208 9.61 -21.20 -28.64
CA HIS A 208 10.87 -21.60 -27.98
C HIS A 208 10.70 -22.73 -26.94
N GLY A 209 9.48 -23.17 -26.65
CA GLY A 209 9.18 -24.18 -25.62
C GLY A 209 9.18 -23.66 -24.18
N ILE A 210 9.59 -22.40 -23.96
CA ILE A 210 9.58 -21.72 -22.66
C ILE A 210 9.09 -20.27 -22.79
N ASP A 211 8.43 -19.76 -21.75
CA ASP A 211 8.10 -18.35 -21.60
C ASP A 211 9.13 -17.67 -20.68
N LEU A 212 9.65 -16.51 -21.11
CA LEU A 212 10.57 -15.70 -20.32
C LEU A 212 10.20 -14.24 -20.47
N ALA A 213 10.05 -13.53 -19.36
CA ALA A 213 9.86 -12.09 -19.34
C ALA A 213 10.74 -11.43 -18.29
N VAL A 214 11.05 -10.15 -18.54
CA VAL A 214 11.76 -9.28 -17.61
C VAL A 214 10.79 -8.21 -17.12
N MET A 215 10.88 -7.91 -15.83
CA MET A 215 10.09 -6.88 -15.16
C MET A 215 11.05 -5.86 -14.55
N PRO A 216 11.19 -4.66 -15.14
CA PRO A 216 11.99 -3.62 -14.53
C PRO A 216 11.28 -3.12 -13.26
N VAL A 217 12.08 -2.96 -12.20
CA VAL A 217 11.67 -2.41 -10.90
C VAL A 217 11.84 -0.91 -10.84
#